data_AF-A0A2V8QA71-F1
#
_entry.id   AF-A0A2V8QA71-F1
#
_cell.length_a   1.000
_cell.length_b   1.000
_cell.length_c   1.000
_cell.angle_alpha   90.00
_cell.angle_beta   90.00
_cell.angle_gamma   90.00
#
_symmetry.space_group_name_H-M   'P 1'
#
loop_
_entity.id
_entity.type
_entity.pdbx_description
1 polymer ?
#
loop_
_entity_poly.entity_id
_entity_poly.type
_entity_poly.pdbx_seq_one_letter_code
_entity_poly.pdbx_strand_id
1 'polypeptide(L)'
;MKSERTKQKAENRKQQTAPCFLTAAGCVLHSETNGFSLIELVITVSVLAILTLGVIPLVQVSVKRQKEQELRGALREMREAIDQFHREAVAGAQMQVNQQQGQTTAQQEQSGSRPNPQGGAPNIFADPRVRVAITDQTIFTADNPDRFPPDLDTLVKGVNVLPISAGNLGRRGNMNFTATQAATEESQQPKIKVYLRRIPVDPMTGKADWDFRSCYDPSDSTSWGGENIFDVHSKSTGVALNGEKYRDW
;
A
#
# COMPACT_ATOMS: atom_id res chain seq x y z
N MET A 1 39.94 19.33 47.29
CA MET A 1 41.13 20.06 46.78
C MET A 1 40.74 20.64 45.43
N LYS A 2 40.27 21.90 45.41
CA LYS A 2 40.97 23.09 44.88
C LYS A 2 41.12 23.05 43.36
N SER A 3 40.33 23.85 42.64
CA SER A 3 40.68 25.22 42.18
C SER A 3 41.22 25.15 40.76
N GLU A 4 40.43 25.52 39.73
CA GLU A 4 40.47 26.86 39.13
C GLU A 4 41.87 27.50 39.19
N ARG A 5 42.49 27.73 38.03
CA ARG A 5 43.34 28.91 37.75
C ARG A 5 43.80 28.91 36.29
N THR A 6 43.20 29.79 35.49
CA THR A 6 43.80 31.07 35.04
C THR A 6 44.58 30.90 33.74
N LYS A 7 44.05 31.42 32.63
CA LYS A 7 44.26 32.81 32.19
C LYS A 7 45.75 33.12 32.06
N GLN A 8 46.24 33.30 30.83
CA GLN A 8 47.20 34.35 30.47
C GLN A 8 47.67 34.17 29.02
N LYS A 9 47.04 34.89 28.09
CA LYS A 9 47.78 35.70 27.12
C LYS A 9 46.87 36.80 26.56
N ALA A 10 46.42 37.66 27.47
CA ALA A 10 46.32 39.06 27.10
C ALA A 10 47.75 39.56 26.98
N GLU A 11 48.12 40.20 25.86
CA GLU A 11 48.91 41.44 25.93
C GLU A 11 49.03 42.09 24.54
N ASN A 12 48.47 43.31 24.43
CA ASN A 12 49.04 44.52 23.82
C ASN A 12 49.47 44.48 22.34
N ARG A 13 49.31 45.55 21.56
CA ARG A 13 49.12 46.98 21.86
C ARG A 13 48.64 47.61 20.55
N LYS A 14 47.61 48.47 20.59
CA LYS A 14 47.73 49.94 20.39
C LYS A 14 48.17 50.29 18.96
N GLN A 15 47.52 51.17 18.20
CA GLN A 15 46.85 52.42 18.58
C GLN A 15 46.34 53.05 17.26
N GLN A 16 45.17 53.70 17.30
CA GLN A 16 44.99 55.08 16.81
C GLN A 16 44.94 55.24 15.26
N THR A 17 43.81 55.62 14.65
CA THR A 17 43.39 57.03 14.55
C THR A 17 41.88 57.20 14.24
N ALA A 18 41.29 58.13 15.00
CA ALA A 18 40.29 59.15 14.66
C ALA A 18 38.88 58.79 14.10
N PRO A 19 37.87 59.61 14.47
CA PRO A 19 36.46 59.33 14.28
C PRO A 19 35.96 59.92 12.95
N CYS A 20 35.33 59.11 12.11
CA CYS A 20 34.54 59.63 11.02
C CYS A 20 33.13 59.91 11.54
N PHE A 21 32.85 61.20 11.71
CA PHE A 21 31.52 61.76 11.93
C PHE A 21 30.56 61.22 10.87
N LEU A 22 29.76 60.22 11.23
CA LEU A 22 28.46 60.01 10.62
C LEU A 22 27.43 60.41 11.66
N THR A 23 27.14 61.70 11.61
CA THR A 23 25.89 62.28 12.07
C THR A 23 24.75 61.48 11.43
N ALA A 24 24.29 60.44 12.13
CA ALA A 24 22.98 59.86 11.89
C ALA A 24 21.98 60.92 12.35
N ALA A 25 21.74 61.90 11.48
CA ALA A 25 20.57 62.74 11.56
C ALA A 25 19.38 61.78 11.72
N GLY A 26 18.71 61.90 12.87
CA GLY A 26 17.52 61.12 13.16
C GLY A 26 16.54 61.30 12.03
N CYS A 27 16.35 60.26 11.23
CA CYS A 27 15.08 60.06 10.56
C CYS A 27 14.22 59.35 11.61
N VAL A 28 13.65 60.17 12.51
CA VAL A 28 12.44 59.80 13.22
C VAL A 28 11.49 59.32 12.13
N LEU A 29 11.24 58.01 12.06
CA LEU A 29 10.09 57.49 11.35
C LEU A 29 8.92 58.24 11.95
N HIS A 30 8.37 59.18 11.17
CA HIS A 30 7.11 59.82 11.47
C HIS A 30 6.10 58.68 11.49
N SER A 31 5.87 58.11 12.66
CA SER A 31 4.63 57.44 12.98
C SER A 31 3.58 58.55 12.96
N GLU A 32 3.15 58.93 11.77
CA GLU A 32 1.84 59.54 11.58
C GLU A 32 0.87 58.59 12.29
N THR A 33 0.43 58.97 13.49
CA THR A 33 -0.67 58.30 14.18
C THR A 33 -1.95 58.64 13.43
N ASN A 34 -2.08 58.07 12.23
CA ASN A 34 -3.32 58.06 11.49
C ASN A 34 -4.22 57.03 12.18
N GLY A 35 -5.19 57.53 12.95
CA GLY A 35 -6.25 56.68 13.49
C GLY A 35 -7.08 56.13 12.33
N PHE A 36 -7.43 54.85 12.38
CA PHE A 36 -8.34 54.24 11.41
C PHE A 36 -9.71 54.92 11.47
N SER A 37 -10.22 55.33 10.32
CA SER A 37 -11.58 55.89 10.24
C SER A 37 -12.62 54.77 10.37
N LEU A 38 -13.76 55.06 11.00
CA LEU A 38 -14.87 54.12 11.12
C LEU A 38 -15.34 53.63 9.74
N ILE A 39 -15.29 54.50 8.72
CA ILE A 39 -15.64 54.11 7.34
C ILE A 39 -14.67 53.09 6.75
N GLU A 40 -13.38 53.20 7.04
CA GLU A 40 -12.36 52.26 6.57
C GLU A 40 -12.55 50.90 7.24
N LEU A 41 -12.87 50.88 8.53
CA LEU A 41 -13.25 49.66 9.24
C LEU A 41 -14.50 49.01 8.61
N VAL A 42 -15.54 49.80 8.31
CA VAL A 42 -16.78 49.27 7.70
C VAL A 42 -16.51 48.73 6.29
N ILE A 43 -15.76 49.45 5.47
CA ILE A 43 -15.42 49.03 4.10
C ILE A 43 -14.59 47.74 4.15
N THR A 44 -13.55 47.68 4.98
CA THR A 44 -12.67 46.48 5.06
C THR A 44 -13.43 45.25 5.54
N VAL A 45 -14.22 45.36 6.62
CA VAL A 45 -15.04 44.24 7.12
C VAL A 45 -16.07 43.80 6.08
N SER A 46 -16.69 44.75 5.37
CA SER A 46 -17.67 44.43 4.31
C SER A 46 -17.04 43.71 3.11
N VAL A 47 -15.86 44.12 2.65
CA VAL A 47 -15.14 43.46 1.54
C VAL A 47 -14.69 42.06 1.95
N LEU A 48 -14.15 41.90 3.16
CA LEU A 48 -13.75 40.59 3.68
C LEU A 48 -14.94 39.62 3.77
N ALA A 49 -16.10 40.10 4.23
CA ALA A 49 -17.31 39.27 4.28
C ALA A 49 -17.71 38.73 2.90
N ILE A 50 -17.69 39.56 1.85
CA ILE A 50 -18.02 39.14 0.48
C ILE A 50 -16.99 38.13 -0.05
N LEU A 51 -15.70 38.37 0.17
CA LEU A 51 -14.63 37.49 -0.31
C LEU A 51 -14.68 36.10 0.34
N THR A 52 -14.96 36.03 1.64
CA THR A 52 -15.02 34.74 2.35
C THR A 52 -16.11 33.82 1.81
N LEU A 53 -17.27 34.36 1.44
CA LEU A 53 -18.39 33.58 0.87
C LEU A 53 -18.03 32.97 -0.50
N GLY A 54 -17.20 33.66 -1.30
CA GLY A 54 -16.82 33.19 -2.64
C GLY A 54 -15.90 31.96 -2.66
N VAL A 55 -15.20 31.65 -1.57
CA VAL A 55 -14.17 30.57 -1.53
C VAL A 55 -14.77 29.18 -1.27
N ILE A 56 -15.95 29.09 -0.64
CA ILE A 56 -16.61 27.83 -0.23
C ILE A 56 -16.72 26.78 -1.35
N PRO A 57 -17.25 27.09 -2.56
CA PRO A 57 -17.43 26.07 -3.60
C PRO A 57 -16.12 25.45 -4.08
N LEU A 58 -15.00 26.19 -4.01
CA LEU A 58 -13.69 25.68 -4.41
C LEU A 58 -13.17 24.62 -3.42
N VAL A 59 -13.40 24.83 -2.12
CA VAL A 59 -12.99 23.89 -1.06
C VAL A 59 -13.73 22.56 -1.20
N GLN A 60 -15.04 22.60 -1.50
CA GLN A 60 -15.83 21.37 -1.67
C GLN A 60 -15.31 20.49 -2.80
N VAL A 61 -14.93 21.07 -3.94
CA VAL A 61 -14.34 20.34 -5.07
C VAL A 61 -12.96 19.77 -4.70
N SER A 62 -12.15 20.52 -3.94
CA SER A 62 -10.85 20.05 -3.47
C SER A 62 -10.98 18.85 -2.53
N VAL A 63 -11.86 18.93 -1.52
CA VAL A 63 -12.13 17.82 -0.59
C VAL A 63 -12.70 16.62 -1.32
N LYS A 64 -13.64 16.82 -2.26
CA LYS A 64 -14.19 15.73 -3.08
C LYS A 64 -13.09 15.02 -3.87
N ARG A 65 -12.22 15.77 -4.55
CA ARG A 65 -11.09 15.20 -5.30
C ARG A 65 -10.12 14.41 -4.41
N GLN A 66 -9.87 14.90 -3.19
CA GLN A 66 -9.04 14.18 -2.22
C GLN A 66 -9.67 12.85 -1.80
N LYS A 67 -10.97 12.85 -1.47
CA LYS A 67 -11.72 11.62 -1.17
C LYS A 67 -11.71 10.63 -2.34
N GLU A 68 -11.81 11.11 -3.57
CA GLU A 68 -11.73 10.25 -4.77
C GLU A 68 -10.35 9.62 -4.97
N GLN A 69 -9.28 10.34 -4.63
CA GLN A 69 -7.92 9.79 -4.68
C GLN A 69 -7.70 8.75 -3.59
N GLU A 70 -8.19 9.02 -2.37
CA GLU A 70 -8.14 8.08 -1.25
C GLU A 70 -8.95 6.82 -1.55
N LEU A 71 -10.13 6.94 -2.16
CA LEU A 71 -10.98 5.82 -2.55
C LEU A 71 -10.24 4.91 -3.55
N ARG A 72 -9.65 5.50 -4.60
CA ARG A 72 -8.86 4.74 -5.58
C ARG A 72 -7.65 4.06 -4.93
N GLY A 73 -7.01 4.72 -3.96
CA GLY A 73 -5.93 4.14 -3.17
C GLY A 73 -6.39 2.92 -2.38
N ALA A 74 -7.49 3.04 -1.64
CA ALA A 74 -8.06 1.95 -0.85
C ALA A 74 -8.50 0.76 -1.70
N LEU A 75 -9.21 1.02 -2.81
CA LEU A 75 -9.64 -0.03 -3.75
C LEU A 75 -8.43 -0.75 -4.35
N ARG A 76 -7.39 0.00 -4.74
CA ARG A 76 -6.16 -0.59 -5.26
C ARG A 76 -5.44 -1.44 -4.22
N GLU A 77 -5.32 -0.97 -2.98
CA GLU A 77 -4.71 -1.74 -1.88
C GLU A 77 -5.42 -3.08 -1.68
N MET A 78 -6.76 -3.08 -1.63
CA MET A 78 -7.54 -4.30 -1.46
C MET A 78 -7.45 -5.24 -2.66
N ARG A 79 -7.58 -4.72 -3.89
CA ARG A 79 -7.45 -5.53 -5.12
C ARG A 79 -6.07 -6.16 -5.25
N GLU A 80 -5.01 -5.41 -4.97
CA GLU A 80 -3.64 -5.95 -5.00
C GLU A 80 -3.45 -7.06 -3.95
N ALA A 81 -4.08 -6.95 -2.78
CA ALA A 81 -4.06 -8.00 -1.76
C ALA A 81 -4.83 -9.26 -2.18
N ILE A 82 -6.02 -9.11 -2.78
CA ILE A 82 -6.82 -10.22 -3.34
C ILE A 82 -6.04 -10.93 -4.43
N ASP A 83 -5.48 -10.17 -5.37
CA ASP A 83 -4.66 -10.69 -6.47
C ASP A 83 -3.43 -11.45 -5.96
N GLN A 84 -2.79 -10.95 -4.90
CA GLN A 84 -1.64 -11.61 -4.30
C GLN A 84 -2.05 -12.92 -3.62
N PHE A 85 -3.16 -12.93 -2.88
CA PHE A 85 -3.71 -14.13 -2.27
C PHE A 85 -4.03 -15.19 -3.32
N HIS A 86 -4.78 -14.83 -4.37
CA HIS A 86 -5.19 -15.75 -5.42
C HIS A 86 -3.98 -16.42 -6.10
N ARG A 87 -2.94 -15.65 -6.43
CA ARG A 87 -1.70 -16.20 -7.01
C ARG A 87 -1.03 -17.23 -6.10
N GLU A 88 -0.96 -16.97 -4.80
CA GLU A 88 -0.33 -17.87 -3.82
C GLU A 88 -1.21 -19.07 -3.46
N ALA A 89 -2.54 -18.91 -3.56
CA ALA A 89 -3.52 -19.98 -3.44
C ALA A 89 -3.40 -21.00 -4.59
N VAL A 90 -3.32 -20.50 -5.84
CA VAL A 90 -3.14 -21.33 -7.04
C VAL A 90 -1.79 -22.05 -6.99
N ALA A 91 -0.73 -21.37 -6.57
CA ALA A 91 0.59 -21.98 -6.39
C ALA A 91 0.56 -23.12 -5.35
N GLY A 92 -0.13 -22.93 -4.22
CA GLY A 92 -0.31 -23.97 -3.20
C GLY A 92 -1.04 -25.21 -3.72
N ALA A 93 -2.07 -25.01 -4.56
CA ALA A 93 -2.78 -26.12 -5.21
C ALA A 93 -1.86 -26.92 -6.15
N GLN A 94 -1.02 -26.24 -6.94
CA GLN A 94 -0.10 -26.87 -7.88
C GLN A 94 1.02 -27.65 -7.17
N MET A 95 1.51 -27.17 -6.02
CA MET A 95 2.51 -27.88 -5.22
C MET A 95 2.05 -29.27 -4.77
N GLN A 96 0.76 -29.42 -4.46
CA GLN A 96 0.19 -30.69 -4.00
C GLN A 96 0.15 -31.72 -5.14
N VAL A 97 -0.19 -31.29 -6.36
CA VAL A 97 -0.21 -32.17 -7.55
C VAL A 97 1.17 -32.76 -7.84
N ASN A 98 2.22 -31.94 -7.72
CA ASN A 98 3.60 -32.40 -7.98
C ASN A 98 4.10 -33.40 -6.93
N GLN A 99 3.68 -33.26 -5.66
CA GLN A 99 4.02 -34.22 -4.62
C GLN A 99 3.41 -35.60 -4.87
N GLN A 100 2.22 -35.66 -5.46
CA GLN A 100 1.54 -36.92 -5.79
C GLN A 100 2.11 -37.60 -7.05
N GLN A 101 2.50 -36.84 -8.08
CA GLN A 101 3.10 -37.40 -9.31
C GLN A 101 4.53 -37.92 -9.12
N GLY A 102 5.25 -37.46 -8.10
CA GLY A 102 6.57 -37.99 -7.74
C GLY A 102 6.58 -39.44 -7.24
N GLN A 103 5.41 -40.01 -6.91
CA GLN A 103 5.28 -41.40 -6.46
C GLN A 103 4.87 -42.39 -7.57
N THR A 104 4.35 -41.93 -8.72
CA THR A 104 3.84 -42.83 -9.78
C THR A 104 4.86 -43.18 -10.87
N THR A 105 6.03 -42.54 -10.91
CA THR A 105 7.04 -42.78 -11.97
C THR A 105 8.11 -43.83 -11.59
N ALA A 106 7.93 -44.56 -10.48
CA ALA A 106 8.84 -45.64 -10.07
C ALA A 106 8.42 -47.04 -10.58
N GLN A 107 7.36 -47.17 -11.38
CA GLN A 107 6.93 -48.45 -11.95
C GLN A 107 6.38 -48.27 -13.37
N GLN A 108 7.24 -48.06 -14.36
CA GLN A 108 7.03 -48.51 -15.75
C GLN A 108 8.32 -48.29 -16.58
N GLU A 109 9.37 -49.02 -16.23
CA GLU A 109 10.39 -49.40 -17.21
C GLU A 109 9.85 -50.57 -18.03
N GLN A 110 9.36 -50.30 -19.26
CA GLN A 110 9.59 -51.11 -20.46
C GLN A 110 8.61 -50.71 -21.57
N SER A 111 9.10 -49.91 -22.52
CA SER A 111 9.22 -50.31 -23.94
C SER A 111 9.28 -49.07 -24.86
N GLY A 112 10.32 -49.02 -25.69
CA GLY A 112 10.23 -48.43 -27.03
C GLY A 112 10.40 -46.91 -27.21
N SER A 113 11.65 -46.50 -27.48
CA SER A 113 12.01 -45.59 -28.58
C SER A 113 11.46 -44.15 -28.63
N ARG A 114 12.26 -43.21 -28.09
CA ARG A 114 12.85 -42.00 -28.74
C ARG A 114 13.25 -40.98 -27.66
N PRO A 115 14.49 -40.43 -27.63
CA PRO A 115 14.80 -39.30 -26.77
C PRO A 115 14.24 -38.03 -27.44
N ASN A 116 13.17 -37.46 -26.88
CA ASN A 116 12.80 -36.07 -27.15
C ASN A 116 13.59 -35.17 -26.18
N PRO A 117 14.62 -34.41 -26.63
CA PRO A 117 15.34 -33.49 -25.76
C PRO A 117 14.59 -32.16 -25.68
N GLN A 118 13.32 -32.20 -25.32
CA GLN A 118 12.54 -30.98 -25.05
C GLN A 118 11.33 -31.27 -24.15
N GLY A 119 11.47 -32.22 -23.22
CA GLY A 119 10.53 -32.41 -22.11
C GLY A 119 10.87 -31.48 -20.96
N GLY A 120 10.90 -30.17 -21.20
CA GLY A 120 10.87 -29.23 -20.08
C GLY A 120 9.56 -29.48 -19.36
N ALA A 121 9.61 -30.00 -18.13
CA ALA A 121 8.46 -29.96 -17.24
C ALA A 121 7.84 -28.56 -17.40
N PRO A 122 6.52 -28.43 -17.64
CA PRO A 122 5.94 -27.11 -17.66
C PRO A 122 6.41 -26.44 -16.37
N ASN A 123 7.08 -25.29 -16.51
CA ASN A 123 7.43 -24.48 -15.35
C ASN A 123 6.10 -23.94 -14.82
N ILE A 124 5.40 -24.81 -14.08
CA ILE A 124 4.09 -24.57 -13.47
C ILE A 124 4.22 -23.48 -12.39
N PHE A 125 5.47 -23.17 -12.00
CA PHE A 125 5.88 -22.03 -11.21
C PHE A 125 6.07 -20.75 -12.06
N ALA A 126 5.03 -20.37 -12.82
CA ALA A 126 5.15 -19.42 -13.92
C ALA A 126 5.22 -17.94 -13.49
N ASP A 127 4.73 -17.58 -12.31
CA ASP A 127 4.74 -16.18 -11.85
C ASP A 127 5.92 -15.92 -10.89
N PRO A 128 6.92 -15.11 -11.29
CA PRO A 128 8.07 -14.77 -10.43
C PRO A 128 7.68 -13.95 -9.18
N ARG A 129 6.43 -13.46 -9.10
CA ARG A 129 5.91 -12.73 -7.93
C ARG A 129 5.51 -13.66 -6.79
N VAL A 130 5.28 -14.94 -7.06
CA VAL A 130 4.82 -15.92 -6.07
C VAL A 130 6.02 -16.42 -5.26
N ARG A 131 6.05 -16.07 -3.97
CA ARG A 131 7.16 -16.41 -3.06
C ARG A 131 6.79 -17.44 -2.00
N VAL A 132 5.51 -17.49 -1.65
CA VAL A 132 4.97 -18.44 -0.70
C VAL A 132 3.75 -19.15 -1.30
N ALA A 133 3.48 -20.36 -0.82
CA ALA A 133 2.33 -21.15 -1.23
C ALA A 133 1.41 -21.33 -0.03
N ILE A 134 0.10 -21.12 -0.25
CA ILE A 134 -0.90 -21.33 0.79
C ILE A 134 -1.06 -22.83 1.05
N THR A 135 -1.01 -23.21 2.33
CA THR A 135 -1.09 -24.62 2.77
C THR A 135 -2.38 -24.95 3.50
N ASP A 136 -3.08 -23.94 3.99
CA ASP A 136 -4.36 -24.15 4.66
C ASP A 136 -5.42 -24.59 3.64
N GLN A 137 -5.98 -25.79 3.84
CA GLN A 137 -7.03 -26.34 2.99
C GLN A 137 -8.43 -26.00 3.50
N THR A 138 -8.57 -25.55 4.75
CA THR A 138 -9.88 -25.31 5.37
C THR A 138 -10.57 -24.06 4.85
N ILE A 139 -9.80 -23.13 4.31
CA ILE A 139 -10.27 -21.88 3.69
C ILE A 139 -10.87 -22.07 2.29
N PHE A 140 -10.66 -23.23 1.65
CA PHE A 140 -11.17 -23.51 0.30
C PHE A 140 -12.28 -24.56 0.38
N THR A 141 -13.50 -24.11 0.14
CA THR A 141 -14.68 -24.96 0.07
C THR A 141 -14.94 -25.42 -1.37
N ALA A 142 -15.78 -26.45 -1.56
CA ALA A 142 -16.03 -27.05 -2.87
C ALA A 142 -16.71 -26.11 -3.88
N ASP A 143 -17.39 -25.08 -3.38
CA ASP A 143 -18.06 -23.99 -4.10
C ASP A 143 -17.09 -22.90 -4.60
N ASN A 144 -15.81 -22.93 -4.19
CA ASN A 144 -14.79 -21.98 -4.62
C ASN A 144 -13.60 -22.68 -5.31
N PRO A 145 -13.80 -23.27 -6.51
CA PRO A 145 -12.73 -23.95 -7.24
C PRO A 145 -11.65 -23.00 -7.75
N ASP A 146 -11.97 -21.71 -7.95
CA ASP A 146 -11.03 -20.69 -8.42
C ASP A 146 -10.11 -20.13 -7.30
N ARG A 147 -10.36 -20.49 -6.04
CA ARG A 147 -9.47 -20.19 -4.90
C ARG A 147 -9.23 -18.70 -4.66
N PHE A 148 -10.24 -17.87 -4.92
CA PHE A 148 -10.28 -16.50 -4.42
C PHE A 148 -10.52 -16.51 -2.89
N PRO A 149 -10.18 -15.42 -2.16
CA PRO A 149 -10.44 -15.38 -0.72
C PRO A 149 -11.95 -15.45 -0.44
N PRO A 150 -12.40 -16.21 0.57
CA PRO A 150 -13.82 -16.30 0.92
C PRO A 150 -14.35 -15.00 1.53
N ASP A 151 -13.52 -14.32 2.33
CA ASP A 151 -13.84 -13.04 2.96
C ASP A 151 -12.60 -12.13 3.07
N LEU A 152 -12.84 -10.83 3.29
CA LEU A 152 -11.77 -9.84 3.45
C LEU A 152 -11.03 -10.01 4.78
N ASP A 153 -11.70 -10.61 5.77
CA ASP A 153 -11.14 -10.89 7.08
C ASP A 153 -10.07 -11.98 7.04
N THR A 154 -10.18 -12.97 6.15
CA THR A 154 -9.10 -13.94 5.86
C THR A 154 -7.79 -13.23 5.46
N LEU A 155 -7.88 -12.13 4.71
CA LEU A 155 -6.69 -11.36 4.30
C LEU A 155 -6.03 -10.61 5.47
N VAL A 156 -6.80 -10.24 6.49
CA VAL A 156 -6.32 -9.51 7.68
C VAL A 156 -5.84 -10.46 8.76
N LYS A 157 -6.60 -11.52 9.07
CA LYS A 157 -6.21 -12.58 10.00
C LYS A 157 -4.95 -13.30 9.53
N GLY A 158 -4.79 -13.40 8.22
CA GLY A 158 -3.67 -14.08 7.58
C GLY A 158 -3.87 -15.58 7.49
N VAL A 159 -3.05 -16.20 6.64
CA VAL A 159 -3.16 -17.61 6.28
C VAL A 159 -1.81 -18.31 6.41
N ASN A 160 -1.85 -19.60 6.74
CA ASN A 160 -0.67 -20.46 6.82
C ASN A 160 -0.05 -20.69 5.44
N VAL A 161 1.18 -20.22 5.26
CA VAL A 161 1.94 -20.34 4.02
C VAL A 161 3.28 -21.03 4.26
N LEU A 162 3.78 -21.71 3.23
CA LEU A 162 5.14 -22.23 3.18
C LEU A 162 5.95 -21.47 2.13
N PRO A 163 7.24 -21.21 2.39
CA PRO A 163 8.12 -20.63 1.38
C PRO A 163 8.25 -21.60 0.22
N ILE A 164 8.14 -21.04 -0.98
CA ILE A 164 8.36 -21.78 -2.21
C ILE A 164 9.87 -21.88 -2.37
N SER A 165 10.44 -22.96 -1.83
CA SER A 165 11.79 -23.34 -2.20
C SER A 165 11.72 -23.90 -3.61
N ALA A 166 12.03 -23.06 -4.59
CA ALA A 166 12.16 -23.51 -5.97
C ALA A 166 13.29 -24.56 -6.02
N GLY A 167 12.91 -25.84 -5.94
CA GLY A 167 13.83 -26.96 -6.03
C GLY A 167 14.77 -26.75 -7.21
N ASN A 168 16.08 -26.70 -6.94
CA ASN A 168 17.16 -26.54 -7.91
C ASN A 168 17.09 -25.37 -8.92
N LEU A 169 16.17 -24.39 -8.78
CA LEU A 169 16.11 -23.19 -9.63
C LEU A 169 16.67 -21.93 -8.96
N GLY A 170 17.53 -22.09 -7.96
CA GLY A 170 18.31 -21.01 -7.37
C GLY A 170 19.34 -20.43 -8.36
N ARG A 171 18.91 -19.69 -9.37
CA ARG A 171 19.82 -18.95 -10.29
C ARG A 171 19.28 -17.66 -10.90
N ARG A 172 18.06 -17.16 -10.61
CA ARG A 172 17.67 -15.81 -11.07
C ARG A 172 16.78 -15.09 -10.05
N GLY A 173 17.36 -14.10 -9.36
CA GLY A 173 16.59 -13.03 -8.71
C GLY A 173 17.10 -12.57 -7.34
N ASN A 174 17.75 -13.45 -6.56
CA ASN A 174 18.22 -13.07 -5.22
C ASN A 174 19.56 -13.75 -4.89
N MET A 175 20.66 -12.97 -4.88
CA MET A 175 22.01 -13.44 -4.57
C MET A 175 22.31 -13.52 -3.06
N ASN A 176 21.37 -13.10 -2.20
CA ASN A 176 21.60 -12.97 -0.75
C ASN A 176 20.98 -14.12 0.07
N PHE A 177 20.40 -15.14 -0.58
CA PHE A 177 19.84 -16.31 0.11
C PHE A 177 20.85 -17.46 0.05
N THR A 178 21.72 -17.54 1.05
CA THR A 178 22.72 -18.61 1.16
C THR A 178 21.99 -19.94 1.40
N ALA A 179 22.25 -20.94 0.55
CA ALA A 179 21.61 -22.27 0.54
C ALA A 179 21.60 -22.99 1.91
N THR A 180 22.46 -22.59 2.85
CA THR A 180 22.52 -23.10 4.22
C THR A 180 21.31 -22.72 5.08
N GLN A 181 20.60 -21.62 4.80
CA GLN A 181 19.41 -21.19 5.57
C GLN A 181 18.08 -21.69 4.98
N ALA A 182 18.08 -22.11 3.71
CA ALA A 182 16.93 -22.73 3.04
C ALA A 182 16.62 -24.13 3.58
N ALA A 183 17.61 -24.77 4.21
CA ALA A 183 17.57 -26.13 4.72
C ALA A 183 17.44 -26.20 6.25
N THR A 184 17.27 -25.07 6.95
CA THR A 184 16.88 -25.11 8.36
C THR A 184 15.44 -25.59 8.45
N GLU A 185 15.16 -26.61 9.26
CA GLU A 185 13.86 -27.27 9.45
C GLU A 185 12.71 -26.30 9.81
N GLU A 186 13.02 -25.08 10.28
CA GLU A 186 12.08 -23.97 10.43
C GLU A 186 11.44 -23.48 9.12
N SER A 187 12.05 -23.76 7.96
CA SER A 187 11.53 -23.39 6.64
C SER A 187 10.37 -24.28 6.18
N GLN A 188 10.16 -25.42 6.84
CA GLN A 188 9.03 -26.33 6.58
C GLN A 188 7.85 -26.10 7.54
N GLN A 189 7.99 -25.21 8.52
CA GLN A 189 6.89 -24.87 9.40
C GLN A 189 5.99 -23.81 8.73
N PRO A 190 4.65 -24.01 8.72
CA PRO A 190 3.73 -23.03 8.18
C PRO A 190 3.88 -21.71 8.93
N LYS A 191 4.07 -20.63 8.19
CA LYS A 191 4.14 -19.27 8.73
C LYS A 191 2.86 -18.55 8.37
N ILE A 192 2.33 -17.75 9.30
CA ILE A 192 1.16 -16.92 9.01
C ILE A 192 1.61 -15.74 8.15
N LYS A 193 0.99 -15.59 6.98
CA LYS A 193 1.15 -14.40 6.13
C LYS A 193 -0.14 -13.61 6.11
N VAL A 194 -0.01 -12.32 6.40
CA VAL A 194 -1.08 -11.33 6.33
C VAL A 194 -0.97 -10.57 5.01
N TYR A 195 -2.09 -10.39 4.31
CA TYR A 195 -2.15 -9.69 3.02
C TYR A 195 -2.62 -8.24 3.16
N LEU A 196 -3.50 -7.97 4.13
CA LEU A 196 -3.98 -6.63 4.46
C LEU A 196 -3.63 -6.27 5.90
N ARG A 197 -3.06 -5.07 6.11
CA ARG A 197 -2.75 -4.57 7.46
C ARG A 197 -4.03 -4.30 8.26
N ARG A 198 -5.07 -3.85 7.58
CA ARG A 198 -6.44 -3.61 8.07
C ARG A 198 -7.35 -3.42 6.86
N ILE A 199 -8.65 -3.52 7.08
CA ILE A 199 -9.64 -3.09 6.08
C ILE A 199 -9.66 -1.56 6.04
N PRO A 200 -9.40 -0.90 4.90
CA PRO A 200 -9.47 0.54 4.79
C PRO A 200 -10.92 1.03 4.94
N VAL A 201 -11.07 2.27 5.41
CA VAL A 201 -12.37 2.94 5.52
C VAL A 201 -12.69 3.59 4.18
N ASP A 202 -13.90 3.40 3.67
CA ASP A 202 -14.35 4.08 2.45
C ASP A 202 -14.50 5.60 2.73
N PRO A 203 -13.77 6.48 2.04
CA PRO A 203 -13.80 7.93 2.30
C PRO A 203 -15.12 8.60 1.86
N MET A 204 -15.93 7.92 1.05
CA MET A 204 -17.24 8.40 0.63
C MET A 204 -18.32 8.14 1.68
N THR A 205 -18.34 6.94 2.26
CA THR A 205 -19.35 6.52 3.25
C THR A 205 -18.88 6.73 4.69
N GLY A 206 -17.56 6.81 4.92
CA GLY A 206 -16.94 6.91 6.24
C GLY A 206 -16.92 5.61 7.03
N LYS A 207 -17.24 4.47 6.39
CA LYS A 207 -17.31 3.14 7.03
C LYS A 207 -16.37 2.16 6.35
N ALA A 208 -15.91 1.13 7.06
CA ALA A 208 -15.13 0.03 6.49
C ALA A 208 -16.04 -1.04 5.84
N ASP A 209 -17.18 -0.61 5.29
CA ASP A 209 -18.18 -1.47 4.68
C ASP A 209 -18.07 -1.40 3.17
N TRP A 210 -17.56 -2.47 2.57
CA TRP A 210 -17.39 -2.59 1.12
C TRP A 210 -18.43 -3.53 0.52
N ASP A 211 -18.63 -3.41 -0.78
CA ASP A 211 -19.47 -4.31 -1.55
C ASP A 211 -18.59 -5.16 -2.46
N PHE A 212 -19.03 -6.38 -2.74
CA PHE A 212 -18.17 -7.44 -3.27
C PHE A 212 -18.80 -8.08 -4.50
N ARG A 213 -17.94 -8.61 -5.36
CA ARG A 213 -18.32 -9.38 -6.54
C ARG A 213 -17.59 -10.72 -6.51
N SER A 214 -18.30 -11.82 -6.73
CA SER A 214 -17.67 -13.12 -6.94
C SER A 214 -17.19 -13.27 -8.38
N CYS A 215 -16.27 -14.20 -8.64
CA CYS A 215 -15.81 -14.46 -10.01
C CYS A 215 -16.91 -15.06 -10.91
N TYR A 216 -18.03 -15.51 -10.33
CA TYR A 216 -19.17 -16.08 -11.04
C TYR A 216 -20.31 -15.08 -11.25
N ASP A 217 -20.26 -13.93 -10.56
CA ASP A 217 -21.25 -12.87 -10.71
C ASP A 217 -21.09 -12.16 -12.07
N PRO A 218 -22.20 -11.77 -12.73
CA PRO A 218 -22.17 -10.89 -13.89
C PRO A 218 -21.41 -9.58 -13.61
N SER A 219 -20.80 -8.98 -14.63
CA SER A 219 -20.04 -7.73 -14.49
C SER A 219 -20.88 -6.55 -13.99
N ASP A 220 -22.18 -6.57 -14.24
CA ASP A 220 -23.15 -5.56 -13.81
C ASP A 220 -23.95 -5.96 -12.57
N SER A 221 -23.63 -7.10 -11.96
CA SER A 221 -24.29 -7.55 -10.73
C SER A 221 -24.13 -6.53 -9.60
N THR A 222 -25.17 -6.40 -8.79
CA THR A 222 -25.24 -5.49 -7.63
C THR A 222 -25.43 -6.23 -6.32
N SER A 223 -25.39 -7.57 -6.38
CA SER A 223 -25.47 -8.48 -5.25
C SER A 223 -24.31 -9.44 -5.32
N TRP A 224 -23.75 -9.76 -4.16
CA TRP A 224 -22.66 -10.70 -4.01
C TRP A 224 -23.19 -12.14 -3.90
N GLY A 225 -22.68 -13.06 -4.74
CA GLY A 225 -23.04 -14.49 -4.70
C GLY A 225 -22.60 -15.24 -3.43
N GLY A 226 -21.55 -14.74 -2.75
CA GLY A 226 -21.09 -15.28 -1.46
C GLY A 226 -20.05 -16.39 -1.55
N GLU A 227 -19.68 -16.85 -2.75
CA GLU A 227 -18.71 -17.94 -2.93
C GLU A 227 -17.27 -17.48 -2.68
N ASN A 228 -16.93 -16.27 -3.13
CA ASN A 228 -15.61 -15.67 -2.99
C ASN A 228 -15.62 -14.17 -3.27
N ILE A 229 -14.51 -13.51 -2.94
CA ILE A 229 -14.26 -12.11 -3.30
C ILE A 229 -13.27 -12.05 -4.47
N PHE A 230 -13.82 -11.73 -5.65
CA PHE A 230 -13.05 -11.44 -6.87
C PHE A 230 -12.74 -9.95 -7.01
N ASP A 231 -13.75 -9.10 -6.75
CA ASP A 231 -13.61 -7.65 -6.82
C ASP A 231 -14.31 -6.96 -5.64
N VAL A 232 -13.89 -5.73 -5.35
CA VAL A 232 -14.35 -4.89 -4.25
C VAL A 232 -14.70 -3.51 -4.78
N HIS A 233 -15.82 -2.95 -4.35
CA HIS A 233 -16.27 -1.62 -4.73
C HIS A 233 -16.90 -0.85 -3.57
N SER A 234 -16.99 0.48 -3.73
CA SER A 234 -17.63 1.35 -2.75
C SER A 234 -19.14 1.11 -2.69
N LYS A 235 -19.71 1.17 -1.49
CA LYS A 235 -21.16 1.20 -1.25
C LYS A 235 -21.81 2.56 -1.51
N SER A 236 -21.01 3.57 -1.87
CA SER A 236 -21.51 4.91 -2.11
C SER A 236 -22.41 4.97 -3.35
N THR A 237 -23.57 5.60 -3.20
CA THR A 237 -24.47 5.95 -4.31
C THR A 237 -24.03 7.22 -5.04
N GLY A 238 -22.91 7.82 -4.61
CA GLY A 238 -22.39 9.06 -5.16
C GLY A 238 -21.80 8.91 -6.55
N VAL A 239 -21.69 10.05 -7.23
CA VAL A 239 -21.09 10.18 -8.55
C VAL A 239 -19.83 11.03 -8.45
N ALA A 240 -18.79 10.56 -9.12
CA ALA A 240 -17.50 11.20 -9.17
C ALA A 240 -17.50 12.51 -9.97
N LEU A 241 -16.41 13.26 -9.85
CA LEU A 241 -16.20 14.48 -10.64
C LEU A 241 -16.18 14.25 -12.15
N ASN A 242 -15.85 13.03 -12.60
CA ASN A 242 -15.87 12.64 -14.02
C ASN A 242 -17.24 12.09 -14.50
N GLY A 243 -18.24 11.99 -13.62
CA GLY A 243 -19.58 11.49 -13.97
C GLY A 243 -19.80 9.99 -13.78
N GLU A 244 -18.77 9.21 -13.45
CA GLU A 244 -18.89 7.78 -13.13
C GLU A 244 -19.39 7.57 -11.70
N LYS A 245 -20.11 6.47 -11.44
CA LYS A 245 -20.52 6.12 -10.07
C LYS A 245 -19.34 5.51 -9.32
N TYR A 246 -19.21 5.82 -8.03
CA TYR A 246 -18.13 5.26 -7.21
C TYR A 246 -18.17 3.73 -7.07
N ARG A 247 -19.35 3.13 -7.27
CA ARG A 247 -19.51 1.68 -7.26
C ARG A 247 -18.96 1.00 -8.52
N ASP A 248 -18.81 1.74 -9.61
CA ASP A 248 -18.31 1.20 -10.88
C ASP A 248 -16.77 1.32 -10.99
N TRP A 249 -16.12 1.78 -9.91
CA TRP A 249 -14.67 2.00 -9.81
C TRP A 249 -13.91 0.81 -9.28
#